data_AF-A0A9D6UXW7-F1
#
_entry.id   AF-A0A9D6UXW7-F1
#
_cell.length_a   1.000
_cell.length_b   1.000
_cell.length_c   1.000
_cell.angle_alpha   90.00
_cell.angle_beta   90.00
_cell.angle_gamma   90.00
#
_symmetry.space_group_name_H-M   'P 1'
#
loop_
_entity.id
_entity.type
_entity.pdbx_description
1 polymer ?
#
loop_
_entity_poly.entity_id
_entity_poly.type
_entity_poly.pdbx_seq_one_letter_code
_entity_poly.pdbx_strand_id
1 'polypeptide(L)'
;MDLEEFEQMDKQLKKEGKISREAASGIEDQLISEEQPEDETKQLDEVDQSDEATSPEAIMQAYKDATLLAQEKSREAELYRRILEQTNLEKQHLKQRTNDEAFIREMRSAYQTDPVAATAVMIRRMQDEILDSVDDRIEQALQEDRDFKRLLDDFLSDPANSKLRPYEDELQFLIRDKGLHASEAAELLKKIEEKGSRSSNRRSAVAKEIRNRSMVESDGEIGEPLDDDKEFERTIRKAKSLDEMFSSLGKLKI
;
A
#
# COMPACT_ATOMS: atom_id res chain seq x y z
N MET A 1 28.45 -20.00 26.19
CA MET A 1 27.05 -20.36 26.41
C MET A 1 27.04 -21.84 26.67
N ASP A 2 26.85 -22.20 27.92
CA ASP A 2 26.96 -23.56 28.40
C ASP A 2 25.62 -24.29 28.20
N LEU A 3 25.66 -25.63 28.07
CA LEU A 3 24.46 -26.47 27.83
C LEU A 3 23.36 -26.28 28.88
N GLU A 4 23.73 -25.89 30.11
CA GLU A 4 22.80 -25.60 31.19
C GLU A 4 22.02 -24.29 30.98
N GLU A 5 22.61 -23.29 30.29
CA GLU A 5 21.91 -22.05 29.94
C GLU A 5 20.86 -22.28 28.85
N PHE A 6 21.14 -23.21 27.92
CA PHE A 6 20.18 -23.61 26.89
C PHE A 6 18.97 -24.36 27.47
N GLU A 7 19.18 -25.27 28.42
CA GLU A 7 18.07 -25.94 29.10
C GLU A 7 17.22 -24.97 29.94
N GLN A 8 17.83 -23.95 30.54
CA GLN A 8 17.11 -22.94 31.32
C GLN A 8 16.26 -22.03 30.42
N MET A 9 16.80 -21.62 29.26
CA MET A 9 16.01 -20.88 28.26
C MET A 9 14.87 -21.72 27.69
N ASP A 10 15.10 -23.01 27.39
CA ASP A 10 14.05 -23.88 26.84
C ASP A 10 12.95 -24.17 27.88
N LYS A 11 13.32 -24.25 29.17
CA LYS A 11 12.37 -24.30 30.29
C LYS A 11 11.60 -22.97 30.46
N GLN A 12 12.23 -21.81 30.25
CA GLN A 12 11.55 -20.51 30.27
C GLN A 12 10.56 -20.34 29.11
N LEU A 13 10.97 -20.67 27.88
CA LEU A 13 10.10 -20.63 26.69
C LEU A 13 8.90 -21.58 26.82
N LYS A 14 9.08 -22.77 27.41
CA LYS A 14 7.96 -23.69 27.73
C LYS A 14 7.06 -23.16 28.84
N LYS A 15 7.59 -22.35 29.76
CA LYS A 15 6.80 -21.68 30.81
C LYS A 15 5.98 -20.53 30.23
N GLU A 16 6.57 -19.71 29.37
CA GLU A 16 5.89 -18.60 28.67
C GLU A 16 4.85 -19.13 27.67
N GLY A 17 5.14 -20.22 26.96
CA GLY A 17 4.17 -20.91 26.11
C GLY A 17 3.00 -21.53 26.88
N LYS A 18 3.21 -21.97 28.14
CA LYS A 18 2.13 -22.41 29.03
C LYS A 18 1.31 -21.24 29.58
N ILE A 19 1.94 -20.13 29.95
CA ILE A 19 1.24 -18.92 30.40
C ILE A 19 0.41 -18.32 29.25
N SER A 20 0.91 -18.37 28.01
CA SER A 20 0.17 -17.90 26.83
C SER A 20 -0.99 -18.84 26.45
N ARG A 21 -0.86 -20.16 26.70
CA ARG A 21 -1.97 -21.12 26.56
C ARG A 21 -2.99 -21.03 27.70
N GLU A 22 -2.58 -20.74 28.93
CA GLU A 22 -3.49 -20.50 30.07
C GLU A 22 -4.19 -19.14 29.96
N ALA A 23 -3.53 -18.12 29.38
CA ALA A 23 -4.17 -16.84 29.05
C ALA A 23 -5.13 -16.95 27.85
N ALA A 24 -4.87 -17.83 26.89
CA ALA A 24 -5.80 -18.14 25.80
C ALA A 24 -6.96 -19.05 26.26
N SER A 25 -6.69 -20.02 27.13
CA SER A 25 -7.70 -20.92 27.73
C SER A 25 -8.60 -20.20 28.75
N GLY A 26 -8.09 -19.19 29.46
CA GLY A 26 -8.90 -18.34 30.34
C GLY A 26 -9.84 -17.39 29.61
N ILE A 27 -9.62 -17.15 28.31
CA ILE A 27 -10.53 -16.38 27.46
C ILE A 27 -11.61 -17.30 26.85
N GLU A 28 -11.31 -18.58 26.62
CA GLU A 28 -12.30 -19.55 26.13
C GLU A 28 -13.29 -20.02 27.21
N ASP A 29 -12.90 -20.10 28.50
CA ASP A 29 -13.80 -20.50 29.59
C ASP A 29 -14.60 -19.33 30.24
N GLN A 30 -14.35 -18.07 29.86
CA GLN A 30 -15.21 -16.93 30.25
C GLN A 30 -16.23 -16.52 29.19
N LEU A 31 -16.22 -17.15 28.02
CA LEU A 31 -17.20 -16.91 26.95
C LEU A 31 -18.26 -18.02 26.82
N ILE A 32 -18.21 -19.03 27.70
CA ILE A 32 -19.19 -20.13 27.77
C ILE A 32 -19.62 -20.34 29.24
N SER A 33 -19.99 -19.26 29.91
CA SER A 33 -21.09 -19.31 30.88
C SER A 33 -22.25 -18.57 30.23
N GLU A 34 -22.96 -19.29 29.36
CA GLU A 34 -24.34 -18.98 29.04
C GLU A 34 -25.13 -19.07 30.36
N GLU A 35 -25.16 -17.97 31.09
CA GLU A 35 -26.36 -17.63 31.84
C GLU A 35 -27.41 -17.42 30.75
N GLN A 36 -28.25 -18.45 30.56
CA GLN A 36 -29.44 -18.37 29.72
C GLN A 36 -30.10 -17.02 30.04
N PRO A 37 -30.38 -16.15 29.06
CA PRO A 37 -31.41 -15.18 29.31
C PRO A 37 -32.64 -16.03 29.57
N GLU A 38 -33.08 -16.03 30.82
CA GLU A 38 -34.40 -16.51 31.16
C GLU A 38 -35.36 -15.94 30.11
N ASP A 39 -36.27 -16.82 29.74
CA ASP A 39 -37.48 -16.57 28.97
C ASP A 39 -38.37 -15.59 29.76
N GLU A 40 -37.85 -14.39 30.03
CA GLU A 40 -38.64 -13.21 30.24
C GLU A 40 -38.89 -12.67 28.84
N THR A 41 -40.00 -13.12 28.27
CA THR A 41 -40.97 -12.18 27.75
C THR A 41 -41.11 -11.03 28.75
N LYS A 42 -40.18 -10.07 28.73
CA LYS A 42 -40.49 -8.70 29.05
C LYS A 42 -41.51 -8.35 28.00
N GLN A 43 -42.76 -8.55 28.40
CA GLN A 43 -43.88 -7.73 28.00
C GLN A 43 -43.26 -6.44 27.48
N LEU A 44 -43.48 -6.19 26.19
CA LEU A 44 -43.72 -4.82 25.77
C LEU A 44 -44.48 -4.23 26.95
N ASP A 45 -43.81 -3.39 27.77
CA ASP A 45 -44.52 -2.60 28.75
C ASP A 45 -45.70 -2.11 27.93
N GLU A 46 -46.90 -2.49 28.38
CA GLU A 46 -48.10 -1.84 27.93
C GLU A 46 -47.73 -0.37 28.14
N VAL A 47 -47.34 0.28 27.04
CA VAL A 47 -47.29 1.71 26.95
C VAL A 47 -48.74 2.01 27.22
N ASP A 48 -48.99 2.31 28.49
CA ASP A 48 -50.21 2.91 28.96
C ASP A 48 -50.53 3.91 27.87
N GLN A 49 -51.58 3.60 27.10
CA GLN A 49 -52.11 4.47 26.06
C GLN A 49 -52.76 5.64 26.80
N SER A 50 -51.96 6.34 27.57
CA SER A 50 -52.19 7.70 27.99
C SER A 50 -51.80 8.51 26.77
N ASP A 51 -52.84 8.97 26.09
CA ASP A 51 -52.83 9.97 25.03
C ASP A 51 -52.22 11.29 25.55
N GLU A 52 -50.94 11.28 25.89
CA GLU A 52 -50.17 12.50 26.12
C GLU A 52 -49.38 12.75 24.84
N ALA A 53 -50.06 13.41 23.91
CA ALA A 53 -49.55 13.80 22.60
C ALA A 53 -48.09 14.26 22.72
N THR A 54 -47.15 13.40 22.31
CA THR A 54 -45.75 13.74 22.22
C THR A 54 -45.68 14.92 21.27
N SER A 55 -45.40 16.11 21.80
CA SER A 55 -45.50 17.32 21.00
C SER A 55 -44.61 17.18 19.76
N PRO A 56 -44.98 17.75 18.60
CA PRO A 56 -44.13 17.72 17.41
C PRO A 56 -42.70 18.22 17.69
N GLU A 57 -42.54 19.10 18.69
CA GLU A 57 -41.25 19.56 19.19
C GLU A 57 -40.44 18.46 19.90
N ALA A 58 -41.07 17.63 20.74
CA ALA A 58 -40.41 16.51 21.42
C ALA A 58 -39.94 15.43 20.42
N ILE A 59 -40.70 15.16 19.36
CA ILE A 59 -40.30 14.23 18.29
C ILE A 59 -39.12 14.81 17.47
N MET A 60 -39.16 16.11 17.14
CA MET A 60 -38.04 16.78 16.47
C MET A 60 -36.77 16.79 17.32
N GLN A 61 -36.91 16.93 18.64
CA GLN A 61 -35.78 16.93 19.56
C GLN A 61 -35.18 15.53 19.68
N ALA A 62 -36.01 14.49 19.82
CA ALA A 62 -35.56 13.09 19.80
C ALA A 62 -34.85 12.74 18.47
N TYR A 63 -35.33 13.24 17.33
CA TYR A 63 -34.67 13.04 16.05
C TYR A 63 -33.30 13.75 16.00
N LYS A 64 -33.21 14.99 16.48
CA LYS A 64 -31.92 15.70 16.57
C LYS A 64 -30.93 14.96 17.46
N ASP A 65 -31.38 14.49 18.62
CA ASP A 65 -30.54 13.74 19.56
C ASP A 65 -30.10 12.41 18.95
N ALA A 66 -31.00 11.70 18.25
CA ALA A 66 -30.67 10.47 17.52
C ALA A 66 -29.64 10.73 16.40
N THR A 67 -29.77 11.84 15.66
CA THR A 67 -28.78 12.19 14.62
C THR A 67 -27.42 12.56 15.21
N LEU A 68 -27.38 13.23 16.36
CA LEU A 68 -26.13 13.52 17.09
C LEU A 68 -25.48 12.24 17.59
N LEU A 69 -26.25 11.35 18.22
CA LEU A 69 -25.78 10.03 18.67
C LEU A 69 -25.24 9.19 17.51
N ALA A 70 -25.93 9.19 16.36
CA ALA A 70 -25.48 8.49 15.17
C ALA A 70 -24.15 9.07 14.63
N GLN A 71 -24.01 10.41 14.64
CA GLN A 71 -22.75 11.05 14.25
C GLN A 71 -21.60 10.72 15.21
N GLU A 72 -21.84 10.75 16.52
CA GLU A 72 -20.84 10.38 17.52
C GLU A 72 -20.41 8.92 17.38
N LYS A 73 -21.37 8.00 17.20
CA LYS A 73 -21.10 6.59 16.95
C LYS A 73 -20.33 6.36 15.65
N SER A 74 -20.63 7.13 14.59
CA SER A 74 -19.87 7.07 13.35
C SER A 74 -18.41 7.50 13.54
N ARG A 75 -18.16 8.57 14.30
CA ARG A 75 -16.80 9.05 14.62
C ARG A 75 -16.05 8.05 15.49
N GLU A 76 -16.73 7.47 16.48
CA GLU A 76 -16.17 6.42 17.33
C GLU A 76 -15.75 5.19 16.49
N ALA A 77 -16.60 4.75 15.56
CA ALA A 77 -16.27 3.66 14.65
C ALA A 77 -15.09 3.98 13.72
N GLU A 78 -14.98 5.22 13.21
CA GLU A 78 -13.83 5.66 12.42
C GLU A 78 -12.52 5.65 13.22
N LEU A 79 -12.56 6.05 14.50
CA LEU A 79 -11.39 5.99 15.38
C LEU A 79 -10.94 4.55 15.61
N TYR A 80 -11.87 3.65 15.92
CA TYR A 80 -11.55 2.22 16.06
C TYR A 80 -11.00 1.63 14.77
N ARG A 81 -11.56 2.00 13.62
CA ARG A 81 -11.04 1.59 12.31
C ARG A 81 -9.59 2.05 12.10
N ARG A 82 -9.27 3.32 12.41
CA ARG A 82 -7.88 3.82 12.29
C ARG A 82 -6.92 3.07 13.21
N ILE A 83 -7.33 2.77 14.44
CA ILE A 83 -6.51 2.00 15.40
C ILE A 83 -6.29 0.58 14.88
N LEU A 84 -7.32 -0.08 14.34
CA LEU A 84 -7.20 -1.40 13.73
C LEU A 84 -6.28 -1.40 12.51
N GLU A 85 -6.39 -0.39 11.64
CA GLU A 85 -5.49 -0.22 10.49
C GLU A 85 -4.03 -0.03 10.94
N GLN A 86 -3.78 0.82 11.95
CA GLN A 86 -2.44 1.03 12.50
C GLN A 86 -1.85 -0.24 13.14
N THR A 87 -2.63 -0.93 13.97
CA THR A 87 -2.18 -2.16 14.64
C THR A 87 -1.95 -3.31 13.64
N ASN A 88 -2.71 -3.38 12.56
CA ASN A 88 -2.47 -4.35 11.49
C ASN A 88 -1.16 -4.06 10.74
N LEU A 89 -0.88 -2.79 10.43
CA LEU A 89 0.40 -2.39 9.83
C LEU A 89 1.58 -2.72 10.75
N GLU A 90 1.46 -2.43 12.05
CA GLU A 90 2.50 -2.77 13.04
C GLU A 90 2.73 -4.28 13.15
N LYS A 91 1.68 -5.10 13.16
CA LYS A 91 1.79 -6.56 13.14
C LYS A 91 2.49 -7.07 11.89
N GLN A 92 2.16 -6.53 10.71
CA GLN A 92 2.82 -6.89 9.45
C GLN A 92 4.30 -6.52 9.48
N HIS A 93 4.64 -5.30 9.92
CA HIS A 93 6.04 -4.87 10.06
C HIS A 93 6.82 -5.71 11.07
N LEU A 94 6.20 -6.08 12.19
CA LEU A 94 6.83 -6.94 13.19
C LEU A 94 7.10 -8.34 12.62
N LYS A 95 6.11 -8.94 11.94
CA LYS A 95 6.27 -10.23 11.26
C LYS A 95 7.40 -10.20 10.23
N GLN A 96 7.48 -9.12 9.44
CA GLN A 96 8.55 -8.93 8.47
C GLN A 96 9.93 -8.85 9.15
N ARG A 97 10.06 -8.04 10.19
CA ARG A 97 11.32 -7.94 10.97
C ARG A 97 11.74 -9.29 11.56
N THR A 98 10.80 -10.06 12.11
CA THR A 98 11.11 -11.38 12.67
C THR A 98 11.57 -12.37 11.59
N ASN A 99 11.00 -12.30 10.38
CA ASN A 99 11.41 -13.12 9.24
C ASN A 99 12.79 -12.70 8.72
N ASP A 100 13.08 -11.40 8.69
CA ASP A 100 14.38 -10.85 8.29
C ASP A 100 15.48 -11.28 9.25
N GLU A 101 15.23 -11.20 10.56
CA GLU A 101 16.18 -11.64 11.57
C GLU A 101 16.44 -13.15 11.52
N ALA A 102 15.40 -13.96 11.32
CA ALA A 102 15.54 -15.40 11.17
C ALA A 102 16.41 -15.76 9.96
N PHE A 103 16.16 -15.12 8.82
CA PHE A 103 16.96 -15.30 7.62
C PHE A 103 18.41 -14.81 7.77
N ILE A 104 18.66 -13.67 8.42
CA ILE A 104 20.04 -13.20 8.65
C ILE A 104 20.81 -14.22 9.49
N ARG A 105 20.17 -14.85 10.48
CA ARG A 105 20.79 -15.92 11.28
C ARG A 105 21.07 -17.15 10.43
N GLU A 106 20.11 -17.57 9.60
CA GLU A 106 20.26 -18.68 8.66
C GLU A 106 21.41 -18.43 7.67
N MET A 107 21.42 -17.27 7.02
CA MET A 107 22.49 -16.83 6.11
C MET A 107 23.86 -16.82 6.75
N ARG A 108 23.99 -16.31 7.98
CA ARG A 108 25.26 -16.32 8.71
C ARG A 108 25.73 -17.73 9.01
N SER A 109 24.82 -18.62 9.40
CA SER A 109 25.15 -20.04 9.64
C SER A 109 25.55 -20.78 8.37
N ALA A 110 24.87 -20.51 7.25
CA ALA A 110 25.19 -21.06 5.94
C ALA A 110 26.53 -20.53 5.43
N TYR A 111 26.82 -19.24 5.59
CA TYR A 111 28.07 -18.64 5.11
C TYR A 111 29.30 -19.16 5.87
N GLN A 112 29.14 -19.47 7.17
CA GLN A 112 30.20 -20.07 7.99
C GLN A 112 30.50 -21.52 7.59
N THR A 113 29.54 -22.23 7.00
CA THR A 113 29.67 -23.64 6.63
C THR A 113 30.04 -23.82 5.15
N ASP A 114 29.36 -23.12 4.25
CA ASP A 114 29.64 -23.07 2.81
C ASP A 114 29.11 -21.75 2.18
N PRO A 115 29.99 -20.86 1.69
CA PRO A 115 29.60 -19.62 1.03
C PRO A 115 28.68 -19.82 -0.19
N VAL A 116 28.80 -20.95 -0.90
CA VAL A 116 27.96 -21.27 -2.07
C VAL A 116 26.54 -21.63 -1.62
N ALA A 117 26.40 -22.38 -0.54
CA ALA A 117 25.11 -22.68 0.08
C ALA A 117 24.41 -21.39 0.58
N ALA A 118 25.15 -20.45 1.16
CA ALA A 118 24.60 -19.15 1.56
C ALA A 118 24.07 -18.35 0.36
N THR A 119 24.79 -18.37 -0.76
CA THR A 119 24.34 -17.73 -2.00
C THR A 119 23.05 -18.37 -2.52
N ALA A 120 22.92 -19.70 -2.43
CA ALA A 120 21.70 -20.40 -2.81
C ALA A 120 20.49 -20.04 -1.92
N VAL A 121 20.69 -19.89 -0.61
CA VAL A 121 19.65 -19.45 0.34
C VAL A 121 19.20 -18.02 0.03
N MET A 122 20.15 -17.13 -0.30
CA MET A 122 19.84 -15.76 -0.72
C MET A 122 19.04 -15.70 -2.03
N ILE A 123 19.40 -16.52 -3.02
CA ILE A 123 18.68 -16.59 -4.29
C ILE A 123 17.26 -17.14 -4.09
N ARG A 124 17.08 -18.17 -3.26
CA ARG A 124 15.75 -18.71 -2.94
C ARG A 124 14.86 -17.65 -2.30
N ARG A 125 15.37 -16.92 -1.31
CA ARG A 125 14.62 -15.84 -0.68
C ARG A 125 14.22 -14.74 -1.68
N MET A 126 15.12 -14.36 -2.60
CA MET A 126 14.76 -13.39 -3.65
C MET A 126 13.66 -13.92 -4.58
N GLN A 127 13.68 -15.23 -4.90
CA GLN A 127 12.62 -15.84 -5.70
C GLN A 127 11.29 -15.84 -4.95
N ASP A 128 11.30 -16.16 -3.66
CA ASP A 128 10.10 -16.16 -2.82
C ASP A 128 9.53 -14.74 -2.66
N GLU A 129 10.38 -13.72 -2.44
CA GLU A 129 9.94 -12.32 -2.38
C GLU A 129 9.35 -11.82 -3.71
N ILE A 130 9.89 -12.29 -4.84
CA ILE A 130 9.33 -11.99 -6.16
C ILE A 130 7.96 -12.66 -6.31
N LEU A 131 7.81 -13.92 -5.88
CA LEU A 131 6.54 -14.65 -5.96
C LEU A 131 5.47 -14.00 -5.07
N ASP A 132 5.79 -13.66 -3.83
CA ASP A 132 4.88 -12.93 -2.93
C ASP A 132 4.44 -11.61 -3.57
N SER A 133 5.35 -10.86 -4.19
CA SER A 133 5.02 -9.61 -4.88
C SER A 133 4.12 -9.80 -6.12
N VAL A 134 4.18 -10.98 -6.75
CA VAL A 134 3.33 -11.33 -7.89
C VAL A 134 1.95 -11.71 -7.39
N ASP A 135 1.85 -12.49 -6.32
CA ASP A 135 0.59 -12.87 -5.70
C ASP A 135 -0.18 -11.64 -5.18
N ASP A 136 0.50 -10.71 -4.50
CA ASP A 136 -0.09 -9.43 -4.08
C ASP A 136 -0.64 -8.63 -5.28
N ARG A 137 0.10 -8.61 -6.41
CA ARG A 137 -0.36 -7.93 -7.63
C ARG A 137 -1.56 -8.64 -8.27
N ILE A 138 -1.61 -9.97 -8.19
CA ILE A 138 -2.75 -10.75 -8.69
C ILE A 138 -3.97 -10.48 -7.81
N GLU A 139 -3.83 -10.48 -6.49
CA GLU A 139 -4.92 -10.15 -5.58
C GLU A 139 -5.44 -8.73 -5.81
N GLN A 140 -4.54 -7.76 -5.98
CA GLN A 140 -4.92 -6.40 -6.30
C GLN A 140 -5.67 -6.32 -7.64
N ALA A 141 -5.19 -7.02 -8.68
CA ALA A 141 -5.87 -7.05 -9.97
C ALA A 141 -7.25 -7.71 -9.90
N LEU A 142 -7.42 -8.77 -9.10
CA LEU A 142 -8.70 -9.41 -8.86
C LEU A 142 -9.66 -8.50 -8.09
N GLN A 143 -9.15 -7.74 -7.12
CA GLN A 143 -9.94 -6.77 -6.36
C GLN A 143 -10.41 -5.63 -7.26
N GLU A 144 -9.52 -5.08 -8.11
CA GLU A 144 -9.87 -4.06 -9.10
C GLU A 144 -10.91 -4.56 -10.11
N ASP A 145 -10.85 -5.83 -10.52
CA ASP A 145 -11.85 -6.43 -11.42
C ASP A 145 -13.22 -6.58 -10.75
N ARG A 146 -13.25 -6.96 -9.46
CA ARG A 146 -14.49 -7.04 -8.67
C ARG A 146 -15.12 -5.66 -8.46
N ASP A 147 -14.31 -4.67 -8.12
CA ASP A 147 -14.78 -3.30 -7.93
C ASP A 147 -15.29 -2.71 -9.25
N PHE A 148 -14.62 -3.01 -10.36
CA PHE A 148 -15.08 -2.62 -11.69
C PHE A 148 -16.42 -3.26 -12.07
N LYS A 149 -16.60 -4.55 -11.80
CA LYS A 149 -17.89 -5.24 -12.03
C LYS A 149 -19.03 -4.60 -11.24
N ARG A 150 -18.79 -4.24 -9.98
CA ARG A 150 -19.79 -3.51 -9.17
C ARG A 150 -20.16 -2.17 -9.78
N LEU A 151 -19.17 -1.38 -10.22
CA LEU A 151 -19.42 -0.10 -10.88
C LEU A 151 -20.23 -0.24 -12.18
N LEU A 152 -19.98 -1.32 -12.92
CA LEU A 152 -20.73 -1.64 -14.12
C LEU A 152 -22.17 -2.07 -13.81
N ASP A 153 -22.37 -2.91 -12.80
CA ASP A 153 -23.71 -3.32 -12.36
C ASP A 153 -24.52 -2.11 -11.85
N ASP A 154 -23.88 -1.20 -11.11
CA ASP A 154 -24.47 0.08 -10.68
C ASP A 154 -24.85 0.95 -11.91
N PHE A 155 -24.00 0.98 -12.95
CA PHE A 155 -24.31 1.70 -14.19
C PHE A 155 -25.47 1.07 -14.97
N LEU A 156 -25.55 -0.26 -15.03
CA LEU A 156 -26.62 -0.96 -15.74
C LEU A 156 -27.96 -0.84 -15.02
N SER A 157 -27.95 -0.73 -13.69
CA SER A 157 -29.15 -0.57 -12.87
C SER A 157 -29.63 0.89 -12.79
N ASP A 158 -28.72 1.83 -12.56
CA ASP A 158 -29.00 3.27 -12.53
C ASP A 158 -27.84 4.09 -13.15
N PRO A 159 -27.89 4.35 -14.48
CA PRO A 159 -26.86 5.13 -15.16
C PRO A 159 -26.68 6.54 -14.58
N ALA A 160 -27.76 7.16 -14.08
CA ALA A 160 -27.76 8.56 -13.65
C ALA A 160 -27.00 8.78 -12.33
N ASN A 161 -26.95 7.76 -11.48
CA ASN A 161 -26.26 7.80 -10.18
C ASN A 161 -24.94 7.02 -10.17
N SER A 162 -24.56 6.39 -11.28
CA SER A 162 -23.28 5.66 -11.38
C SER A 162 -22.08 6.60 -11.51
N LYS A 163 -20.95 6.18 -10.93
CA LYS A 163 -19.66 6.85 -11.13
C LYS A 163 -19.17 6.78 -12.58
N LEU A 164 -19.76 5.92 -13.42
CA LEU A 164 -19.46 5.80 -14.85
C LEU A 164 -20.27 6.78 -15.73
N ARG A 165 -21.13 7.62 -15.14
CA ARG A 165 -21.92 8.63 -15.85
C ARG A 165 -21.14 9.49 -16.85
N PRO A 166 -19.89 9.93 -16.60
CA PRO A 166 -19.13 10.71 -17.58
C PRO A 166 -18.87 9.98 -18.91
N TYR A 167 -18.99 8.65 -18.92
CA TYR A 167 -18.76 7.79 -20.09
C TYR A 167 -20.06 7.18 -20.62
N GLU A 168 -21.21 7.69 -20.18
CA GLU A 168 -22.51 7.12 -20.53
C GLU A 168 -22.74 7.09 -22.04
N ASP A 169 -22.39 8.17 -22.75
CA ASP A 169 -22.57 8.28 -24.20
C ASP A 169 -21.67 7.29 -24.95
N GLU A 170 -20.40 7.15 -24.53
CA GLU A 170 -19.46 6.20 -25.12
C GLU A 170 -19.85 4.74 -24.82
N LEU A 171 -20.31 4.46 -23.60
CA LEU A 171 -20.83 3.14 -23.22
C LEU A 171 -22.09 2.80 -24.03
N GLN A 172 -23.03 3.74 -24.16
CA GLN A 172 -24.24 3.54 -24.95
C GLN A 172 -23.90 3.33 -26.44
N PHE A 173 -22.96 4.07 -26.99
CA PHE A 173 -22.49 3.87 -28.36
C PHE A 173 -21.89 2.47 -28.56
N LEU A 174 -21.02 2.03 -27.65
CA LEU A 174 -20.40 0.71 -27.75
C LEU A 174 -21.43 -0.43 -27.58
N ILE A 175 -22.40 -0.27 -26.67
CA ILE A 175 -23.40 -1.30 -26.40
C ILE A 175 -24.48 -1.33 -27.50
N ARG A 176 -25.04 -0.18 -27.88
CA ARG A 176 -26.18 -0.10 -28.82
C ARG A 176 -25.76 -0.09 -30.28
N ASP A 177 -24.76 0.72 -30.65
CA ASP A 177 -24.38 0.88 -32.06
C ASP A 177 -23.35 -0.16 -32.51
N LYS A 178 -22.52 -0.64 -31.59
CA LYS A 178 -21.52 -1.70 -31.88
C LYS A 178 -21.94 -3.09 -31.40
N GLY A 179 -23.02 -3.20 -30.63
CA GLY A 179 -23.53 -4.48 -30.15
C GLY A 179 -22.59 -5.18 -29.17
N LEU A 180 -21.68 -4.45 -28.52
CA LEU A 180 -20.77 -5.03 -27.53
C LEU A 180 -21.52 -5.35 -26.25
N HIS A 181 -21.10 -6.41 -25.56
CA HIS A 181 -21.55 -6.63 -24.19
C HIS A 181 -21.07 -5.49 -23.28
N ALA A 182 -21.88 -5.12 -22.30
CA ALA A 182 -21.58 -4.00 -21.40
C ALA A 182 -20.22 -4.14 -20.70
N SER A 183 -19.84 -5.37 -20.34
CA SER A 183 -18.53 -5.67 -19.76
C SER A 183 -17.38 -5.42 -20.73
N GLU A 184 -17.54 -5.83 -21.99
CA GLU A 184 -16.52 -5.64 -23.03
C GLU A 184 -16.39 -4.16 -23.42
N ALA A 185 -17.51 -3.44 -23.51
CA ALA A 185 -17.54 -2.00 -23.79
C ALA A 185 -16.83 -1.21 -22.68
N ALA A 186 -17.12 -1.53 -21.42
CA ALA A 186 -16.51 -0.87 -20.28
C ALA A 186 -15.02 -1.21 -20.16
N GLU A 187 -14.62 -2.47 -20.39
CA GLU A 187 -13.21 -2.86 -20.44
C GLU A 187 -12.44 -2.15 -21.55
N LEU A 188 -13.05 -1.95 -22.72
CA LEU A 188 -12.43 -1.24 -23.83
C LEU A 188 -12.19 0.23 -23.48
N LEU A 189 -13.15 0.89 -22.84
CA LEU A 189 -12.97 2.25 -22.34
C LEU A 189 -11.85 2.32 -21.31
N LYS A 190 -11.83 1.41 -20.32
CA LYS A 190 -10.74 1.31 -19.34
C LYS A 190 -9.38 1.18 -20.02
N LYS A 191 -9.25 0.30 -21.03
CA LYS A 191 -8.01 0.11 -21.80
C LYS A 191 -7.62 1.36 -22.62
N ILE A 192 -8.59 2.11 -23.13
CA ILE A 192 -8.34 3.36 -23.88
C ILE A 192 -7.83 4.44 -22.92
N GLU A 193 -8.46 4.59 -21.75
CA GLU A 193 -8.03 5.54 -20.73
C GLU A 193 -6.63 5.21 -20.18
N GLU A 194 -6.35 3.93 -19.90
CA GLU A 194 -5.03 3.48 -19.49
C GLU A 194 -3.97 3.78 -20.55
N LYS A 195 -4.28 3.62 -21.83
CA LYS A 195 -3.37 4.00 -22.93
C LYS A 195 -3.18 5.52 -22.99
N GLY A 196 -4.25 6.28 -22.82
CA GLY A 196 -4.21 7.74 -22.75
C GLY A 196 -3.30 8.24 -21.62
N SER A 197 -3.48 7.71 -20.41
CA SER A 197 -2.68 8.05 -19.23
C SER A 197 -1.22 7.62 -19.37
N ARG A 198 -0.94 6.40 -19.89
CA ARG A 198 0.43 5.95 -20.20
C ARG A 198 1.13 6.87 -21.20
N SER A 199 0.43 7.33 -22.24
CA SER A 199 1.00 8.27 -23.22
C SER A 199 1.31 9.64 -22.62
N SER A 200 0.46 10.12 -21.72
CA SER A 200 0.62 11.39 -21.02
C SER A 200 1.78 11.32 -20.02
N ASN A 201 1.84 10.25 -19.24
CA ASN A 201 2.91 9.99 -18.27
C ASN A 201 4.26 9.82 -18.94
N ARG A 202 4.32 9.14 -20.09
CA ARG A 202 5.56 9.04 -20.88
C ARG A 202 6.01 10.41 -21.40
N ARG A 203 5.09 11.23 -21.90
CA ARG A 203 5.41 12.60 -22.36
C ARG A 203 5.88 13.50 -21.21
N SER A 204 5.23 13.42 -20.05
CA SER A 204 5.63 14.21 -18.88
C SER A 204 6.94 13.72 -18.27
N ALA A 205 7.20 12.42 -18.27
CA ALA A 205 8.48 11.83 -17.85
C ALA A 205 9.62 12.27 -18.79
N VAL A 206 9.41 12.20 -20.10
CA VAL A 206 10.39 12.68 -21.09
C VAL A 206 10.62 14.19 -20.96
N ALA A 207 9.57 14.99 -20.74
CA ALA A 207 9.72 16.42 -20.51
C ALA A 207 10.49 16.74 -19.22
N LYS A 208 10.27 15.97 -18.14
CA LYS A 208 11.05 16.06 -16.90
C LYS A 208 12.50 15.64 -17.12
N GLU A 209 12.74 14.57 -17.87
CA GLU A 209 14.08 14.08 -18.22
C GLU A 209 14.85 15.13 -19.05
N ILE A 210 14.23 15.72 -20.07
CA ILE A 210 14.81 16.81 -20.87
C ILE A 210 15.12 18.02 -19.99
N ARG A 211 14.20 18.41 -19.10
CA ARG A 211 14.41 19.53 -18.17
C ARG A 211 15.56 19.24 -17.20
N ASN A 212 15.62 18.05 -16.63
CA ASN A 212 16.67 17.64 -15.70
C ASN A 212 18.03 17.56 -16.41
N ARG A 213 18.05 17.02 -17.63
CA ARG A 213 19.26 16.97 -18.47
C ARG A 213 19.73 18.37 -18.88
N SER A 214 18.80 19.26 -19.24
CA SER A 214 19.10 20.66 -19.52
C SER A 214 19.62 21.41 -18.29
N MET A 215 19.11 21.12 -17.09
CA MET A 215 19.62 21.74 -15.85
C MET A 215 21.00 21.21 -15.45
N VAL A 216 21.25 19.91 -15.65
CA VAL A 216 22.56 19.29 -15.42
C VAL A 216 23.61 19.78 -16.43
N GLU A 217 23.20 20.05 -17.67
CA GLU A 217 24.06 20.66 -18.70
C GLU A 217 24.28 22.17 -18.49
N SER A 218 23.45 22.85 -17.68
CA SER A 218 23.56 24.28 -17.39
C SER A 218 24.13 24.62 -16.00
N ASP A 219 24.48 23.65 -15.17
CA ASP A 219 25.00 23.87 -13.80
C ASP A 219 26.52 24.12 -13.76
N GLY A 220 27.04 24.79 -14.78
CA GLY A 220 28.41 25.32 -14.83
C GLY A 220 28.40 26.83 -15.01
N GLU A 221 28.50 27.55 -13.89
CA GLU A 221 28.80 28.99 -13.78
C GLU A 221 27.68 30.00 -14.10
N ILE A 222 26.98 30.42 -13.04
CA ILE A 222 26.39 31.77 -12.99
C ILE A 222 27.54 32.73 -12.66
N GLY A 223 28.09 33.42 -13.66
CA GLY A 223 29.06 34.49 -13.41
C GLY A 223 29.77 35.03 -14.66
N GLU A 224 29.45 36.29 -14.98
CA GLU A 224 30.13 37.21 -15.90
C GLU A 224 29.77 37.16 -17.40
N PRO A 225 29.65 38.33 -18.07
CA PRO A 225 29.43 38.40 -19.50
C PRO A 225 30.64 37.85 -20.26
N LEU A 226 30.38 36.98 -21.24
CA LEU A 226 31.37 36.34 -22.10
C LEU A 226 32.35 37.36 -22.71
N ASP A 227 33.62 37.15 -22.41
CA ASP A 227 34.76 37.76 -23.10
C ASP A 227 35.44 36.63 -23.88
N ASP A 228 35.02 36.42 -25.13
CA ASP A 228 35.37 35.28 -25.99
C ASP A 228 36.89 35.08 -26.13
N ASP A 229 37.67 36.16 -25.99
CA ASP A 229 39.13 36.13 -26.06
C ASP A 229 39.77 35.40 -24.86
N LYS A 230 39.16 35.46 -23.67
CA LYS A 230 39.64 34.76 -22.48
C LYS A 230 39.36 33.26 -22.53
N GLU A 231 38.26 32.86 -23.16
CA GLU A 231 37.96 31.44 -23.37
C GLU A 231 38.95 30.81 -24.33
N PHE A 232 39.27 31.50 -25.44
CA PHE A 232 40.26 31.05 -26.40
C PHE A 232 41.64 30.85 -25.76
N GLU A 233 42.12 31.82 -24.96
CA GLU A 233 43.38 31.69 -24.22
C GLU A 233 43.38 30.54 -23.21
N ARG A 234 42.26 30.30 -22.50
CA ARG A 234 42.12 29.17 -21.58
C ARG A 234 42.17 27.83 -22.31
N THR A 235 41.51 27.71 -23.47
CA THR A 235 41.58 26.49 -24.28
C THR A 235 42.97 26.24 -24.84
N ILE A 236 43.67 27.27 -25.30
CA ILE A 236 45.06 27.12 -25.78
C ILE A 236 46.01 26.73 -24.63
N ARG A 237 45.86 27.30 -23.43
CA ARG A 237 46.67 26.91 -22.27
C ARG A 237 46.41 25.47 -21.84
N LYS A 238 45.14 25.02 -21.85
CA LYS A 238 44.79 23.62 -21.56
C LYS A 238 45.36 22.66 -22.60
N ALA A 239 45.33 23.03 -23.88
CA ALA A 239 45.94 22.22 -24.94
C ALA A 239 47.46 22.08 -24.78
N LYS A 240 48.16 23.17 -24.44
CA LYS A 240 49.61 23.13 -24.16
C LYS A 240 49.97 22.28 -22.94
N SER A 241 49.16 22.34 -21.88
CA SER A 241 49.30 21.49 -20.69
C SER A 241 49.11 20.01 -21.02
N LEU A 242 48.18 19.66 -21.90
CA LEU A 242 47.98 18.27 -22.34
C LEU A 242 49.17 17.78 -23.17
N ASP A 243 49.70 18.60 -24.07
CA ASP A 243 50.87 18.24 -24.89
C ASP A 243 52.14 18.04 -24.05
N GLU A 244 52.32 18.81 -22.97
CA GLU A 244 53.38 18.59 -21.96
C GLU A 244 53.17 17.29 -21.17
N MET A 245 51.93 16.93 -20.85
CA MET A 245 51.61 15.65 -20.19
C MET A 245 51.84 14.46 -21.13
N PHE A 246 51.53 14.55 -22.42
CA PHE A 246 51.80 13.48 -23.39
C PHE A 246 53.28 13.34 -23.74
N SER A 247 54.02 14.45 -23.84
CA SER A 247 55.47 14.41 -24.09
C SER A 247 56.28 13.92 -22.88
N SER A 248 55.76 14.03 -21.66
CA SER A 248 56.35 13.40 -20.46
C SER A 248 56.09 11.88 -20.38
N LEU A 249 54.97 11.40 -20.92
CA LEU A 249 54.68 9.96 -21.05
C LEU A 249 55.57 9.26 -22.08
N GLY A 250 55.96 9.94 -23.17
CA GLY A 250 56.86 9.38 -24.19
C GLY A 250 58.34 9.25 -23.76
N LYS A 251 58.74 9.87 -22.64
CA LYS A 251 60.11 9.79 -22.08
C LYS A 251 60.29 8.68 -21.04
N LEU A 252 59.19 8.12 -20.52
CA LEU A 252 59.20 6.90 -19.73
C LEU A 252 59.32 5.69 -20.68
N LYS A 253 60.55 5.42 -21.15
CA LYS A 253 60.89 4.10 -21.71
C LYS A 253 60.78 3.08 -20.58
N ILE A 254 59.80 2.17 -20.70
CA ILE A 254 59.82 0.85 -20.05
C ILE A 254 60.99 0.05 -20.65
#